data_AF-A0ABD3NR95-F1
#
_entry.id   AF-A0ABD3NR95-F1
#
_cell.length_a   1.000
_cell.length_b   1.000
_cell.length_c   1.000
_cell.angle_alpha   90.00
_cell.angle_beta   90.00
_cell.angle_gamma   90.00
#
_symmetry.space_group_name_H-M   'P 1'
#
loop_
_entity.id
_entity.type
_entity.pdbx_description
1 polymer ?
#
loop_
_entity_poly.entity_id
_entity_poly.type
_entity_poly.pdbx_seq_one_letter_code
_entity_poly.pdbx_strand_id
1 'polypeptide(L)'
;MVLEEMRPYLLQDGGNVAISEIDGPVVRLELQGACGTCPSSTQTMKMGLERKLRERIPEIQEVVQSLPDTPDLNDEQINVVLDSVRPFLQVAGGTIDVKSITGEGGLQPTITLKMEGAAASLNSVKLEIAQRLQRHFMISGLRVEWA
;
A
#
# COMPACT_ATOMS: atom_id res chain seq x y z
N MET A 1 -6.34 19.09 -21.63
CA MET A 1 -6.97 17.98 -20.88
C MET A 1 -7.17 18.42 -19.41
N VAL A 2 -8.16 17.92 -18.65
CA VAL A 2 -8.48 18.44 -17.28
C VAL A 2 -7.26 18.50 -16.36
N LEU A 3 -6.38 17.49 -16.41
CA LEU A 3 -5.16 17.45 -15.60
C LEU A 3 -4.12 18.50 -16.02
N GLU A 4 -4.09 18.91 -17.29
CA GLU A 4 -3.17 19.96 -17.76
C GLU A 4 -3.53 21.34 -17.21
N GLU A 5 -4.80 21.58 -16.87
CA GLU A 5 -5.24 22.80 -16.19
C GLU A 5 -4.75 22.84 -14.73
N MET A 6 -4.55 21.67 -14.12
CA MET A 6 -4.15 21.54 -12.71
C MET A 6 -2.62 21.46 -12.54
N ARG A 7 -1.91 20.97 -13.56
CA ARG A 7 -0.44 20.84 -13.56
C ARG A 7 0.32 22.11 -13.15
N PRO A 8 -0.03 23.33 -13.61
CA PRO A 8 0.66 24.54 -13.20
C PRO A 8 0.67 24.76 -11.68
N TYR A 9 -0.46 24.48 -11.02
CA TYR A 9 -0.60 24.59 -9.56
C TYR A 9 0.18 23.49 -8.85
N LEU A 10 0.08 22.25 -9.35
CA LEU A 10 0.84 21.12 -8.79
C LEU A 10 2.35 21.34 -8.88
N LEU A 11 2.83 21.85 -10.01
CA LEU A 11 4.24 22.15 -10.23
C LEU A 11 4.74 23.30 -9.35
N GLN A 12 3.90 24.31 -9.08
CA GLN A 12 4.21 25.36 -8.11
C GLN A 12 4.41 24.81 -6.70
N ASP A 13 3.61 23.80 -6.32
CA ASP A 13 3.71 23.09 -5.05
C ASP A 13 4.81 22.00 -5.05
N GLY A 14 5.62 21.90 -6.11
CA GLY A 14 6.70 20.94 -6.24
C GLY A 14 6.24 19.49 -6.48
N GLY A 15 5.01 19.29 -6.94
CA GLY A 15 4.45 18.00 -7.32
C GLY A 15 4.00 17.93 -8.77
N ASN A 16 3.45 16.78 -9.16
CA ASN A 16 2.85 16.56 -10.47
C ASN A 16 1.83 15.41 -10.38
N VAL A 17 1.08 15.18 -11.46
CA VAL A 17 0.12 14.08 -11.58
C VAL A 17 0.14 13.43 -12.96
N ALA A 18 0.05 12.11 -12.97
CA ALA A 18 -0.15 11.28 -14.16
C ALA A 18 -1.37 10.37 -13.98
N ILE A 19 -2.00 9.98 -15.09
CA ILE A 19 -3.03 8.92 -15.09
C ILE A 19 -2.29 7.59 -15.18
N SER A 20 -2.51 6.71 -14.22
CA SER A 20 -1.99 5.34 -14.25
C SER A 20 -2.92 4.42 -15.04
N GLU A 21 -4.23 4.50 -14.77
CA GLU A 21 -5.23 3.61 -15.35
C GLU A 21 -6.62 4.27 -15.29
N ILE A 22 -7.50 3.87 -16.21
CA ILE A 22 -8.93 4.20 -16.17
C ILE A 22 -9.69 2.88 -16.28
N ASP A 23 -10.41 2.52 -15.21
CA ASP A 23 -11.24 1.30 -15.15
C ASP A 23 -12.70 1.70 -14.92
N GLY A 24 -13.46 1.76 -16.01
CA GLY A 24 -14.86 2.19 -16.00
C GLY A 24 -15.03 3.57 -15.33
N PRO A 25 -15.78 3.66 -14.22
CA PRO A 25 -15.98 4.93 -13.51
C PRO A 25 -14.85 5.28 -12.52
N VAL A 26 -13.80 4.45 -12.42
CA VAL A 26 -12.67 4.64 -11.50
C VAL A 26 -11.43 5.13 -12.26
N VAL A 27 -10.84 6.24 -11.81
CA VAL A 27 -9.59 6.78 -12.38
C VAL A 27 -8.45 6.62 -11.38
N ARG A 28 -7.39 5.92 -11.78
CA ARG A 28 -6.17 5.77 -10.98
C ARG A 28 -5.16 6.85 -11.36
N LEU A 29 -4.71 7.62 -10.39
CA LEU A 29 -3.75 8.70 -10.56
C LEU A 29 -2.46 8.44 -9.79
N GLU A 30 -1.34 8.68 -10.44
CA GLU A 30 -0.02 8.67 -9.83
C GLU A 30 0.36 10.11 -9.44
N LEU A 31 0.51 10.36 -8.14
CA LEU A 31 1.01 11.64 -7.63
C LEU A 31 2.52 11.61 -7.55
N GLN A 32 3.17 12.59 -8.19
CA GLN A 32 4.61 12.68 -8.33
C GLN A 32 5.15 13.88 -7.55
N GLY A 33 6.45 13.85 -7.22
CA GLY A 33 7.14 14.92 -6.49
C GLY A 33 6.66 15.06 -5.03
N ALA A 34 6.69 16.28 -4.49
CA ALA A 34 6.33 16.56 -3.10
C ALA A 34 4.91 16.11 -2.71
N CYS A 35 4.01 16.01 -3.71
CA CYS A 35 2.63 15.56 -3.56
C CYS A 35 2.48 14.03 -3.40
N GLY A 36 3.50 13.25 -3.78
CA GLY A 36 3.52 11.79 -3.62
C GLY A 36 4.16 11.34 -2.30
N THR A 37 5.02 12.17 -1.70
CA THR A 37 5.93 11.77 -0.62
C THR A 37 5.44 12.10 0.80
N CYS A 38 4.33 12.81 0.96
CA CYS A 38 3.82 13.23 2.27
C CYS A 38 2.37 12.76 2.48
N PRO A 39 2.12 11.75 3.33
CA PRO A 39 0.79 11.10 3.47
C PRO A 39 -0.38 12.08 3.73
N SER A 40 -0.13 13.17 4.47
CA SER A 40 -1.15 14.17 4.78
C SER A 40 -1.48 15.09 3.59
N SER A 41 -0.47 15.48 2.82
CA SER A 41 -0.65 16.31 1.61
C SER A 41 -1.29 15.52 0.48
N THR A 42 -0.92 14.24 0.37
CA THR A 42 -1.40 13.30 -0.62
C THR A 42 -2.93 13.14 -0.59
N GLN A 43 -3.52 12.94 0.60
CA GLN A 43 -4.97 12.79 0.77
C GLN A 43 -5.73 14.06 0.32
N THR A 44 -5.23 15.24 0.71
CA THR A 44 -5.86 16.53 0.37
C THR A 44 -5.78 16.79 -1.14
N MET A 45 -4.63 16.47 -1.75
CA MET A 45 -4.42 16.64 -3.18
C MET A 45 -5.31 15.70 -4.00
N LYS A 46 -5.43 14.44 -3.58
CA LYS A 46 -6.35 13.45 -4.16
C LYS A 46 -7.78 13.99 -4.18
N MET A 47 -8.29 14.49 -3.06
CA MET A 47 -9.66 15.04 -2.98
C MET A 47 -9.86 16.24 -3.92
N GLY A 48 -8.86 17.12 -4.04
CA GLY A 48 -8.91 18.26 -4.95
C GLY A 48 -8.98 17.86 -6.42
N LEU A 49 -8.15 16.88 -6.81
CA LEU A 49 -8.13 16.30 -8.16
C LEU A 49 -9.42 15.58 -8.48
N GLU A 50 -9.92 14.77 -7.55
CA GLU A 50 -11.18 14.04 -7.68
C GLU A 50 -12.36 14.99 -7.92
N ARG A 51 -12.48 16.04 -7.10
CA ARG A 51 -13.53 17.04 -7.28
C ARG A 51 -13.46 17.68 -8.66
N LYS A 52 -12.28 18.10 -9.12
CA LYS A 52 -12.10 18.74 -10.42
C LYS A 52 -12.39 17.80 -11.59
N LEU A 53 -11.98 16.54 -11.47
CA LEU A 53 -12.28 15.51 -12.45
C LEU A 53 -13.78 15.24 -12.54
N ARG A 54 -14.49 15.10 -11.42
CA ARG A 54 -15.96 14.93 -11.39
C ARG A 54 -16.71 16.16 -11.90
N GLU A 55 -16.24 17.38 -11.63
CA GLU A 55 -16.83 18.63 -12.16
C GLU A 55 -16.81 18.68 -13.69
N ARG A 56 -15.77 18.10 -14.32
CA ARG A 56 -15.60 18.12 -15.79
C ARG A 56 -16.07 16.85 -16.47
N ILE A 57 -16.03 15.72 -15.75
CA ILE A 57 -16.34 14.37 -16.24
C ILE A 57 -17.22 13.70 -15.18
N PRO A 58 -18.55 13.90 -15.20
CA PRO A 58 -19.46 13.40 -14.18
C PRO A 58 -19.60 11.86 -14.15
N GLU A 59 -19.09 11.16 -15.16
CA GLU A 59 -19.04 9.69 -15.22
C GLU A 59 -18.00 9.09 -14.26
N ILE A 60 -17.04 9.89 -13.79
CA ILE A 60 -16.06 9.47 -12.79
C ILE A 60 -16.77 9.36 -11.43
N GLN A 61 -16.83 8.15 -10.89
CA GLN A 61 -17.38 7.89 -9.56
C GLN A 61 -16.31 7.88 -8.48
N GLU A 62 -15.07 7.53 -8.81
CA GLU A 62 -14.00 7.43 -7.84
C GLU A 62 -12.65 7.79 -8.47
N VAL A 63 -11.83 8.50 -7.72
CA VAL A 63 -10.40 8.62 -8.00
C VAL A 63 -9.63 7.84 -6.95
N VAL A 64 -8.75 6.96 -7.39
CA VAL A 64 -7.83 6.21 -6.52
C VAL A 64 -6.43 6.73 -6.77
N GLN A 65 -5.68 6.95 -5.71
CA GLN A 65 -4.26 7.24 -5.87
C GLN A 65 -3.52 5.92 -6.05
N SER A 66 -2.79 5.75 -7.15
CA SER A 66 -1.72 4.76 -7.20
C SER A 66 -0.55 5.37 -6.42
N LEU A 67 -0.42 4.99 -5.15
CA LEU A 67 0.76 5.34 -4.37
C LEU A 67 1.95 4.64 -5.02
N PRO A 68 2.99 5.35 -5.48
CA PRO A 68 4.17 4.69 -6.04
C PRO A 68 5.02 3.94 -4.97
N ASP A 69 4.76 4.14 -3.67
CA ASP A 69 5.62 3.64 -2.59
C ASP A 69 4.91 2.87 -1.46
N THR A 70 3.57 2.72 -1.47
CA THR A 70 2.91 1.76 -0.57
C THR A 70 2.53 0.53 -1.37
N PRO A 71 3.21 -0.60 -1.18
CA PRO A 71 2.86 -1.81 -1.89
C PRO A 71 1.43 -2.23 -1.55
N ASP A 72 0.65 -2.60 -2.56
CA ASP A 72 -0.66 -3.19 -2.33
C ASP A 72 -0.51 -4.45 -1.47
N LEU A 73 -1.45 -4.67 -0.54
CA LEU A 73 -1.43 -5.85 0.31
C LEU A 73 -1.78 -7.09 -0.52
N ASN A 74 -0.75 -7.73 -1.06
CA ASN A 74 -0.87 -8.96 -1.84
C ASN A 74 0.27 -9.93 -1.49
N ASP A 75 0.13 -11.19 -1.91
CA ASP A 75 1.09 -12.25 -1.63
C ASP A 75 2.51 -11.91 -2.12
N GLU A 76 2.64 -11.23 -3.25
CA GLU A 76 3.94 -10.87 -3.84
C GLU A 76 4.70 -9.91 -2.92
N GLN A 77 4.05 -8.84 -2.49
CA GLN A 77 4.65 -7.84 -1.61
C GLN A 77 4.91 -8.37 -0.20
N ILE A 78 4.03 -9.26 0.30
CA ILE A 78 4.30 -9.94 1.57
C ILE A 78 5.54 -10.83 1.44
N ASN A 79 5.69 -11.56 0.33
CA ASN A 79 6.88 -12.38 0.08
C ASN A 79 8.17 -11.56 0.02
N VAL A 80 8.15 -10.34 -0.53
CA VAL A 80 9.31 -9.43 -0.48
C VAL A 80 9.75 -9.16 0.96
N VAL A 81 8.80 -8.89 1.86
CA VAL A 81 9.11 -8.71 3.28
C VAL A 81 9.62 -10.00 3.90
N LEU A 82 8.98 -11.14 3.61
CA LEU A 82 9.38 -12.45 4.14
C LEU A 82 10.77 -12.88 3.67
N ASP A 83 11.15 -12.60 2.43
CA ASP A 83 12.48 -12.89 1.87
C ASP A 83 13.58 -12.15 2.65
N SER A 84 13.28 -10.99 3.22
CA SER A 84 14.22 -10.27 4.09
C SER A 84 14.44 -10.95 5.45
N VAL A 85 13.51 -11.78 5.92
CA VAL A 85 13.58 -12.50 7.21
C VAL A 85 13.93 -13.98 7.07
N ARG A 86 13.64 -14.61 5.92
CA ARG A 86 13.97 -16.02 5.63
C ARG A 86 15.43 -16.40 5.94
N PRO A 87 16.46 -15.59 5.59
CA PRO A 87 17.85 -15.92 5.96
C PRO A 87 18.06 -16.06 7.46
N PHE A 88 17.45 -15.19 8.27
CA PHE A 88 17.53 -15.24 9.73
C PHE A 88 16.77 -16.44 10.30
N LEU A 89 15.60 -16.76 9.72
CA LEU A 89 14.81 -17.92 10.10
C LEU A 89 15.53 -19.22 9.81
N GLN A 90 16.22 -19.34 8.66
CA GLN A 90 17.01 -20.52 8.33
C GLN A 90 18.12 -20.77 9.36
N VAL A 91 18.81 -19.72 9.81
CA VAL A 91 19.81 -19.83 10.90
C VAL A 91 19.17 -20.27 12.22
N ALA A 92 17.96 -19.77 12.51
CA ALA A 92 17.17 -20.17 13.67
C ALA A 92 16.46 -21.54 13.51
N GLY A 93 16.63 -22.23 12.37
CA GLY A 93 16.01 -23.52 12.10
C GLY A 93 14.51 -23.47 11.86
N GLY A 94 14.01 -22.43 11.17
CA GLY A 94 12.61 -22.29 10.80
C GLY A 94 12.37 -21.74 9.39
N THR A 95 11.13 -21.89 8.93
CA THR A 95 10.64 -21.41 7.63
C THR A 95 9.35 -20.61 7.83
N ILE A 96 9.00 -19.79 6.84
CA ILE A 96 7.78 -18.98 6.86
C ILE A 96 7.18 -18.85 5.46
N ASP A 97 5.86 -18.98 5.40
CA ASP A 97 5.06 -18.89 4.19
C ASP A 97 3.73 -18.17 4.45
N VAL A 98 3.19 -17.53 3.41
CA VAL A 98 1.86 -16.90 3.46
C VAL A 98 0.80 -17.99 3.30
N LYS A 99 -0.21 -17.99 4.17
CA LYS A 99 -1.35 -18.92 4.09
C LYS A 99 -2.55 -18.28 3.39
N SER A 100 -2.90 -17.06 3.79
CA SER A 100 -4.03 -16.32 3.25
C SER A 100 -3.99 -14.86 3.68
N ILE A 101 -4.62 -14.00 2.89
CA ILE A 101 -4.90 -12.61 3.22
C ILE A 101 -6.42 -12.46 3.31
N THR A 102 -6.92 -11.74 4.31
CA THR A 102 -8.35 -11.49 4.48
C THR A 102 -8.59 -10.00 4.72
N GLY A 103 -9.66 -9.46 4.16
CA GLY A 103 -10.01 -8.05 4.33
C GLY A 103 -9.22 -7.09 3.45
N GLU A 104 -8.78 -7.55 2.26
CA GLU A 104 -8.21 -6.69 1.22
C GLU A 104 -9.18 -5.53 0.91
N GLY A 105 -8.72 -4.29 1.06
CA GLY A 105 -9.56 -3.08 0.91
C GLY A 105 -10.47 -2.75 2.11
N GLY A 106 -10.45 -3.53 3.19
CA GLY A 106 -11.19 -3.28 4.43
C GLY A 106 -10.42 -2.43 5.45
N LEU A 107 -11.12 -1.95 6.50
CA LEU A 107 -10.54 -1.15 7.58
C LEU A 107 -9.53 -1.90 8.48
N GLN A 108 -9.53 -3.23 8.46
CA GLN A 108 -8.65 -4.08 9.25
C GLN A 108 -8.26 -5.34 8.47
N PRO A 109 -7.30 -5.24 7.54
CA PRO A 109 -6.79 -6.41 6.85
C PRO A 109 -6.02 -7.33 7.80
N THR A 110 -6.09 -8.63 7.53
CA THR A 110 -5.43 -9.68 8.31
C THR A 110 -4.57 -10.53 7.40
N ILE A 111 -3.28 -10.65 7.71
CA ILE A 111 -2.34 -11.56 7.06
C ILE A 111 -2.21 -12.81 7.92
N THR A 112 -2.47 -13.98 7.36
CA THR A 112 -2.23 -15.26 8.03
C THR A 112 -0.92 -15.86 7.51
N LEU A 113 0.04 -16.03 8.41
CA LEU A 113 1.34 -16.61 8.13
C LEU A 113 1.45 -18.00 8.76
N LYS A 114 2.11 -18.92 8.07
CA LYS A 114 2.47 -20.23 8.61
C LYS A 114 3.98 -20.25 8.88
N MET A 115 4.36 -20.60 10.10
CA MET A 115 5.77 -20.81 10.46
C MET A 115 6.00 -22.26 10.87
N GLU A 116 7.10 -22.83 10.40
CA GLU A 116 7.52 -24.19 10.77
C GLU A 116 8.95 -24.18 11.36
N GLY A 117 9.28 -25.24 12.11
CA GLY A 117 10.59 -25.41 12.74
C GLY A 117 10.74 -24.75 14.11
N ALA A 118 11.99 -24.64 14.58
CA ALA A 118 12.29 -24.18 15.94
C ALA A 118 11.89 -22.72 16.17
N ALA A 119 12.01 -21.88 15.15
CA ALA A 119 11.62 -20.46 15.19
C ALA A 119 10.11 -20.24 15.42
N ALA A 120 9.25 -21.22 15.10
CA ALA A 120 7.80 -21.08 15.26
C ALA A 120 7.35 -21.00 16.73
N SER A 121 8.18 -21.47 17.66
CA SER A 121 7.92 -21.36 19.10
C SER A 121 8.41 -20.05 19.73
N LEU A 122 9.16 -19.23 18.98
CA LEU A 122 9.77 -18.00 19.47
C LEU A 122 8.84 -16.80 19.24
N ASN A 123 8.23 -16.30 20.32
CA ASN A 123 7.33 -15.14 20.26
C ASN A 123 8.04 -13.85 19.81
N SER A 124 9.34 -13.70 20.09
CA SER A 124 10.15 -12.56 19.64
C SER A 124 10.25 -12.50 18.12
N VAL A 125 10.43 -13.65 17.48
CA VAL A 125 10.51 -13.78 16.02
C VAL A 125 9.18 -13.40 15.37
N LYS A 126 8.07 -13.92 15.91
CA LYS A 126 6.72 -13.57 15.46
C LYS A 126 6.46 -12.07 15.54
N LEU A 127 6.80 -11.45 16.67
CA LEU A 127 6.61 -10.01 16.86
C LEU A 127 7.42 -9.17 15.86
N GLU A 128 8.69 -9.52 15.62
CA GLU A 128 9.55 -8.78 14.69
C GLU A 128 9.00 -8.84 13.25
N ILE A 129 8.57 -10.02 12.80
CA ILE A 129 8.00 -10.22 11.46
C ILE A 129 6.72 -9.39 11.31
N ALA A 130 5.83 -9.43 12.31
CA ALA A 130 4.60 -8.64 12.30
C ALA A 130 4.90 -7.14 12.22
N GLN A 131 5.88 -6.64 12.99
CA GLN A 131 6.30 -5.24 12.95
C GLN A 131 6.93 -4.83 11.61
N ARG A 132 7.68 -5.72 10.95
CA ARG A 132 8.23 -5.45 9.60
C ARG A 132 7.12 -5.31 8.57
N LEU A 133 6.15 -6.22 8.58
CA LEU A 133 4.98 -6.14 7.69
C LEU A 133 4.18 -4.85 7.93
N GLN A 134 3.86 -4.53 9.18
CA GLN A 134 3.15 -3.29 9.53
C GLN A 134 3.90 -2.04 9.08
N ARG A 135 5.24 -2.01 9.19
CA ARG A 135 6.04 -0.87 8.71
C ARG A 135 6.13 -0.79 7.19
N HIS A 136 6.18 -1.93 6.50
CA HIS A 136 6.29 -1.97 5.03
C HIS A 136 5.00 -1.50 4.36
N PHE A 137 3.86 -1.96 4.85
CA PHE A 137 2.56 -1.61 4.27
C PHE A 137 1.99 -0.29 4.82
N MET A 138 2.46 0.18 5.99
CA MET A 138 1.94 1.38 6.68
C MET A 138 0.41 1.38 6.89
N ILE A 139 -0.24 0.21 6.88
CA ILE A 139 -1.68 0.09 7.03
C ILE A 139 -2.05 0.16 8.51
N SER A 140 -2.86 1.16 8.87
CA SER A 140 -3.41 1.29 10.21
C SER A 140 -4.37 0.14 10.51
N GLY A 141 -4.06 -0.65 11.55
CA GLY A 141 -4.91 -1.78 11.97
C GLY A 141 -4.63 -3.11 11.27
N LEU A 142 -3.55 -3.22 10.48
CA LEU A 142 -3.09 -4.50 9.91
C LEU A 142 -2.81 -5.52 11.03
N ARG A 143 -3.50 -6.67 10.97
CA ARG A 143 -3.30 -7.78 11.89
C ARG A 143 -2.48 -8.87 11.24
N VAL A 144 -1.62 -9.52 12.03
CA VAL A 144 -0.86 -10.69 11.60
C VAL A 144 -1.24 -11.85 12.50
N GLU A 145 -1.78 -12.92 11.90
CA GLU A 145 -2.18 -14.14 12.57
C GLU A 145 -1.26 -15.29 12.17
N TRP A 146 -1.10 -16.26 13.09
CA TRP A 146 -0.22 -17.41 12.91
C TRP A 146 -1.08 -18.67 12.81
N ALA A 147 -0.88 -19.44 11.74
CA ALA A 147 -1.56 -20.70 11.47
C ALA A 147 -0.77 -21.93 11.91
#